data_AF-A0A1M6HTI3-F1
#
_entry.id   AF-A0A1M6HTI3-F1
#
_cell.length_a   1.000
_cell.length_b   1.000
_cell.length_c   1.000
_cell.angle_alpha   90.00
_cell.angle_beta   90.00
_cell.angle_gamma   90.00
#
_symmetry.space_group_name_H-M   'P 1'
#
loop_
_entity.id
_entity.type
_entity.pdbx_description
1 polymer ?
#
loop_
_entity_poly.entity_id
_entity_poly.type
_entity_poly.pdbx_seq_one_letter_code
_entity_poly.pdbx_strand_id
1 'polypeptide(L)' 'MFDFYKTFYNMGYLKKDDIKEACKWTCITKEEFKNIVGEDYIE' A
#
# COMPACT_ATOMS: atom_id res chain seq x y z
N MET A 1 -10.45 -9.60 -0.94
CA MET A 1 -9.05 -10.06 -0.77
C MET A 1 -8.58 -9.53 0.57
N PHE A 2 -7.76 -10.26 1.33
CA PHE A 2 -7.34 -9.83 2.68
C PHE A 2 -6.59 -8.49 2.57
N ASP A 3 -7.16 -7.43 3.15
CA ASP A 3 -6.60 -6.06 3.22
C ASP A 3 -5.38 -6.00 4.18
N PHE A 4 -4.41 -6.91 4.00
CA PHE A 4 -3.21 -7.01 4.84
C PHE A 4 -2.47 -5.68 4.85
N TYR A 5 -2.13 -5.16 3.67
CA TYR A 5 -1.41 -3.91 3.55
C TYR A 5 -2.18 -2.73 4.15
N LYS A 6 -3.50 -2.66 3.96
CA LYS A 6 -4.34 -1.61 4.55
C LYS A 6 -4.41 -1.69 6.07
N THR A 7 -4.60 -2.90 6.61
CA THR A 7 -4.73 -3.13 8.05
C THR A 7 -3.41 -2.80 8.75
N PHE A 8 -2.29 -3.27 8.22
CA PHE A 8 -0.97 -3.02 8.79
C PHE A 8 -0.53 -1.57 8.61
N TYR A 9 -0.91 -0.91 7.51
CA TYR A 9 -0.72 0.53 7.34
C TYR A 9 -1.53 1.34 8.37
N ASN A 10 -2.81 1.03 8.55
CA ASN A 10 -3.67 1.69 9.55
C ASN A 10 -3.24 1.43 10.99
N MET A 11 -2.66 0.26 11.28
CA MET A 11 -2.08 -0.05 12.59
C MET A 11 -0.69 0.59 12.80
N GLY A 12 -0.12 1.23 11.78
CA GLY A 12 1.20 1.88 11.85
C GLY A 12 2.38 0.92 11.78
N TYR A 13 2.16 -0.36 11.44
CA TYR A 13 3.21 -1.35 11.21
C TYR A 13 3.91 -1.16 9.87
N LEU A 14 3.17 -0.68 8.86
CA LEU A 14 3.70 -0.34 7.55
C LEU A 14 3.62 1.16 7.34
N LYS A 15 4.67 1.73 6.77
CA LYS A 15 4.72 3.12 6.32
C LYS A 15 4.39 3.19 4.84
N LYS A 16 4.16 4.42 4.35
CA LYS A 16 3.89 4.68 2.93
C LYS A 16 4.96 4.07 2.02
N ASP A 17 6.24 4.14 2.41
CA ASP A 17 7.34 3.51 1.68
C ASP A 17 7.18 1.99 1.56
N ASP A 18 6.76 1.29 2.61
CA ASP A 18 6.53 -0.16 2.54
C ASP A 18 5.40 -0.52 1.57
N ILE A 19 4.34 0.30 1.52
CA ILE A 19 3.24 0.14 0.56
C ILE A 19 3.71 0.49 -0.85
N LYS A 20 4.61 1.47 -1.00
CA LYS A 20 5.21 1.86 -2.28
C LYS A 20 6.09 0.73 -2.82
N GLU A 21 6.89 0.10 -1.96
CA GLU A 21 7.64 -1.10 -2.30
C GLU A 21 6.71 -2.24 -2.66
N ALA A 22 5.66 -2.54 -1.88
CA ALA A 22 4.69 -3.57 -2.24
C ALA A 22 4.08 -3.34 -3.65
N CYS A 23 3.80 -2.10 -4.01
CA CYS A 23 3.34 -1.75 -5.36
C CYS A 23 4.43 -1.92 -6.43
N LYS A 24 5.68 -1.57 -6.14
CA LYS A 24 6.84 -1.74 -7.03
C LYS A 24 7.16 -3.22 -7.29
N TRP A 25 7.00 -4.06 -6.27
CA TRP A 25 7.19 -5.50 -6.34
C TRP A 25 5.96 -6.24 -6.90
N THR A 26 4.95 -5.51 -7.40
CA THR A 26 3.70 -6.07 -7.94
C THR A 26 2.92 -6.94 -6.95
N CYS A 27 3.15 -6.76 -5.65
CA CYS A 27 2.36 -7.41 -4.59
C CYS A 27 0.96 -6.80 -4.46
N ILE A 28 0.83 -5.51 -4.80
CA ILE A 28 -0.43 -4.78 -4.89
C ILE A 28 -0.46 -3.94 -6.17
N THR A 29 -1.65 -3.60 -6.63
CA THR A 29 -1.86 -2.71 -7.78
C THR A 29 -1.74 -1.23 -7.38
N LYS A 30 -1.56 -0.35 -8.37
CA LYS A 30 -1.57 1.12 -8.15
C LYS A 30 -2.92 1.61 -7.59
N GLU A 31 -4.02 0.97 -7.97
CA GLU A 31 -5.34 1.24 -7.40
C GLU A 31 -5.41 0.82 -5.93
N GLU A 32 -4.86 -0.34 -5.57
CA GLU A 32 -4.78 -0.77 -4.17
C GLU A 32 -3.89 0.16 -3.34
N PHE A 33 -2.73 0.58 -3.87
CA PHE A 33 -1.89 1.59 -3.23
C PHE A 33 -2.69 2.85 -2.91
N LYS A 34 -3.46 3.36 -3.87
CA LYS A 34 -4.33 4.52 -3.68
C LYS A 34 -5.42 4.27 -2.64
N ASN A 35 -6.00 3.08 -2.62
CA ASN A 35 -7.02 2.70 -1.62
C ASN A 35 -6.46 2.52 -0.20
N ILE A 36 -5.15 2.23 -0.07
CA ILE A 36 -4.47 2.05 1.21
C ILE A 36 -3.95 3.39 1.75
N VAL A 37 -3.18 4.10 0.94
CA VAL A 37 -2.47 5.33 1.33
C VAL A 37 -3.35 6.57 1.17
N GLY A 38 -4.34 6.52 0.28
CA GLY A 38 -5.16 7.68 -0.09
C GLY A 38 -4.48 8.61 -1.10
N GLU A 39 -3.29 8.25 -1.60
CA GLU A 39 -2.52 9.04 -2.54
C GLU A 39 -2.25 8.24 -3.82
N ASP A 40 -2.12 8.93 -4.95
CA ASP A 40 -1.70 8.27 -6.19
C ASP A 40 -0.25 7.77 -6.06
N TYR A 41 0.02 6.60 -6.65
CA TYR A 41 1.37 6.07 -6.72
C TYR A 41 2.22 6.92 -7.68
N ILE A 42 3.18 7.66 -7.14
CA ILE A 42 4.17 8.43 -7.89
C ILE A 42 5.49 7.66 -7.83
N GLU A 43 6.03 7.28 -8.99
CA GLU A 43 7.30 6.53 -9.12
C GLU A 43 8.48 7.29 -8.52
#